data_AF-A0A254R2H4-F1
#
_entry.id   AF-A0A254R2H4-F1
#
_cell.length_a   1.000
_cell.length_b   1.000
_cell.length_c   1.000
_cell.angle_alpha   90.00
_cell.angle_beta   90.00
_cell.angle_gamma   90.00
#
_symmetry.space_group_name_H-M   'P 1'
#
loop_
_entity.id
_entity.type
_entity.pdbx_description
1 polymer ?
#
loop_
_entity_poly.entity_id
_entity_poly.type
_entity_poly.pdbx_seq_one_letter_code
_entity_poly.pdbx_strand_id
1 'polypeptide(L)'
;MLVTAQPLLAQNIDTNRYYRLNTQFKGPDMPLDVINGGNRNNDTRLSLWGDFSGQYWRLTPADGGMWRLTTMFRGANMCLDIYNGGPRNNQPHLTPCANFTGQLWRITPAGDGYVRLSTQFRGPDQCLDIFNGGPEDNMPHLTRCANFSGQFWQLEPTDRWVN
;
A
#
# COMPACT_ATOMS: atom_id res chain seq x y z
N MET A 1 -33.45 18.42 6.66
CA MET A 1 -32.75 17.13 6.84
C MET A 1 -31.40 17.25 6.17
N LEU A 2 -30.32 17.34 6.95
CA LEU A 2 -28.96 17.33 6.43
C LEU A 2 -28.52 15.88 6.28
N VAL A 3 -28.29 15.43 5.05
CA VAL A 3 -27.65 14.15 4.77
C VAL A 3 -26.15 14.36 4.95
N THR A 4 -25.58 13.76 5.98
CA THR A 4 -24.13 13.69 6.15
C THR A 4 -23.57 12.68 5.15
N ALA A 5 -22.78 13.13 4.19
CA ALA A 5 -22.01 12.23 3.33
C ALA A 5 -20.92 11.56 4.17
N GLN A 6 -21.07 10.26 4.43
CA GLN A 6 -20.02 9.44 5.03
C GLN A 6 -18.86 9.28 4.03
N PRO A 7 -17.59 9.40 4.44
CA PRO A 7 -16.48 9.12 3.54
C PRO A 7 -16.44 7.62 3.19
N LEU A 8 -16.55 7.34 1.89
CA LEU A 8 -17.09 6.10 1.31
C LEU A 8 -16.07 4.96 1.06
N LEU A 9 -14.89 4.96 1.69
CA LEU A 9 -13.76 4.16 1.16
C LEU A 9 -13.32 2.93 1.96
N ALA A 10 -13.58 2.83 3.27
CA ALA A 10 -13.20 1.61 4.00
C ALA A 10 -14.21 0.45 3.86
N GLN A 11 -15.44 0.74 3.42
CA GLN A 11 -16.53 -0.25 3.37
C GLN A 11 -16.83 -0.83 1.97
N ASN A 12 -16.18 -0.37 0.89
CA ASN A 12 -16.44 -0.85 -0.48
C ASN A 12 -15.16 -1.22 -1.26
N ILE A 13 -14.21 -1.90 -0.62
CA ILE A 13 -13.13 -2.57 -1.36
C ILE A 13 -13.74 -3.82 -2.01
N ASP A 14 -13.83 -3.84 -3.34
CA ASP A 14 -14.21 -5.00 -4.12
C ASP A 14 -13.02 -5.96 -4.19
N THR A 15 -13.06 -7.01 -3.37
CA THR A 15 -11.99 -8.00 -3.25
C THR A 15 -11.80 -8.85 -4.51
N ASN A 16 -12.69 -8.73 -5.50
CA ASN A 16 -12.55 -9.38 -6.80
C ASN A 16 -11.80 -8.52 -7.82
N ARG A 17 -11.31 -7.33 -7.46
CA ARG A 17 -10.55 -6.46 -8.37
C ARG A 17 -9.12 -6.22 -7.88
N TYR A 18 -8.22 -6.02 -8.83
CA TYR A 18 -6.93 -5.43 -8.55
C TYR A 18 -7.05 -3.90 -8.48
N TYR A 19 -6.19 -3.30 -7.68
CA TYR A 19 -6.12 -1.86 -7.43
C TYR A 19 -4.76 -1.30 -7.80
N ARG A 20 -4.72 -0.03 -8.20
CA ARG A 20 -3.51 0.79 -8.13
C ARG A 20 -3.54 1.60 -6.84
N LEU A 21 -2.38 1.69 -6.19
CA LEU A 21 -2.19 2.47 -4.97
C LEU A 21 -1.45 3.74 -5.35
N ASN A 22 -2.15 4.87 -5.36
CA ASN A 22 -1.61 6.16 -5.77
C ASN A 22 -1.44 7.05 -4.54
N THR A 23 -0.41 7.88 -4.48
CA THR A 23 -0.29 8.89 -3.42
C THR A 23 -0.83 10.23 -3.90
N GLN A 24 -1.26 11.10 -2.97
CA GLN A 24 -1.51 12.51 -3.29
C GLN A 24 -0.24 13.22 -3.79
N PHE A 25 0.94 12.75 -3.38
CA PHE A 25 2.23 13.34 -3.75
C PHE A 25 2.55 13.22 -5.25
N LYS A 26 2.52 12.01 -5.81
CA LYS A 26 2.85 11.79 -7.23
C LYS A 26 1.63 11.57 -8.12
N GLY A 27 0.45 11.36 -7.53
CA GLY A 27 -0.77 11.11 -8.27
C GLY A 27 -0.79 9.75 -9.00
N PRO A 28 -1.73 9.58 -9.94
CA PRO A 28 -1.95 8.30 -10.63
C PRO A 28 -0.86 7.93 -11.65
N ASP A 29 0.01 8.87 -12.02
CA ASP A 29 1.10 8.62 -12.97
C ASP A 29 2.28 7.85 -12.36
N MET A 30 2.34 7.76 -11.02
CA MET A 30 3.34 6.96 -10.33
C MET A 30 2.74 6.07 -9.23
N PRO A 31 2.00 5.02 -9.59
CA PRO A 31 1.45 4.07 -8.61
C PRO A 31 2.57 3.29 -7.91
N LEU A 32 2.23 2.71 -6.76
CA LEU A 32 3.06 1.75 -6.05
C LEU A 32 3.30 0.50 -6.91
N ASP A 33 4.55 0.15 -7.10
CA ASP A 33 5.03 -0.97 -7.89
C ASP A 33 6.00 -1.82 -7.07
N VAL A 34 6.23 -3.04 -7.55
CA VAL A 34 7.21 -3.98 -7.00
C VAL A 34 8.41 -4.05 -7.93
N ILE A 35 9.60 -3.88 -7.37
CA ILE A 35 10.86 -3.96 -8.13
C ILE A 35 11.10 -5.41 -8.56
N ASN A 36 11.20 -5.63 -9.87
CA ASN A 36 11.47 -6.93 -10.48
C ASN A 36 12.97 -7.09 -10.79
N GLY A 37 13.67 -7.88 -9.98
CA GLY A 37 15.08 -8.24 -10.17
C GLY A 37 16.07 -7.34 -9.44
N GLY A 38 17.36 -7.70 -9.56
CA GLY A 38 18.46 -7.01 -8.91
C GLY A 38 18.52 -7.20 -7.39
N ASN A 39 19.34 -6.37 -6.72
CA ASN A 39 19.55 -6.41 -5.28
C ASN A 39 18.36 -5.88 -4.46
N ARG A 40 17.42 -5.17 -5.09
CA ARG A 40 16.18 -4.66 -4.49
C ARG A 40 14.95 -5.46 -4.94
N ASN A 41 15.14 -6.67 -5.47
CA ASN A 41 14.02 -7.50 -5.91
C ASN A 41 13.01 -7.69 -4.78
N ASN A 42 11.72 -7.51 -5.09
CA ASN A 42 10.59 -7.52 -4.16
C ASN A 42 10.47 -6.32 -3.21
N ASP A 43 11.40 -5.37 -3.21
CA ASP A 43 11.13 -4.06 -2.60
C ASP A 43 10.05 -3.34 -3.43
N THR A 44 9.46 -2.30 -2.86
CA THR A 44 8.47 -1.48 -3.56
C THR A 44 8.96 -0.07 -3.83
N ARG A 45 8.34 0.61 -4.79
CA ARG A 45 8.64 2.00 -5.18
C ARG A 45 7.42 2.63 -5.84
N LEU A 46 7.33 3.95 -5.88
CA LEU A 46 6.52 4.61 -6.90
C LEU A 46 7.27 4.57 -8.23
N SER A 47 6.58 4.21 -9.31
CA SER A 47 7.17 4.13 -10.65
C SER A 47 6.15 4.53 -11.69
N LEU A 48 6.61 4.95 -12.87
CA LEU A 48 5.74 5.35 -13.96
C LEU A 48 4.63 4.33 -14.20
N TRP A 49 3.42 4.85 -14.34
CA TRP A 49 2.24 4.07 -14.68
C TRP A 49 2.48 3.24 -15.93
N GLY A 50 2.01 1.99 -15.89
CA GLY A 50 2.03 1.10 -17.03
C GLY A 50 1.24 -0.17 -16.78
N ASP A 51 1.22 -1.06 -17.77
CA ASP A 51 0.66 -2.39 -17.64
C ASP A 51 1.67 -3.35 -17.00
N PHE A 52 2.00 -3.10 -15.74
CA PHE A 52 2.96 -3.89 -14.99
C PHE A 52 2.26 -4.68 -13.89
N SER A 53 2.49 -5.99 -13.85
CA SER A 53 1.89 -6.88 -12.84
C SER A 53 2.21 -6.50 -11.39
N GLY A 54 3.30 -5.75 -11.17
CA GLY A 54 3.71 -5.24 -9.85
C GLY A 54 2.88 -4.04 -9.38
N GLN A 55 2.18 -3.35 -10.29
CA GLN A 55 1.30 -2.21 -10.00
C GLN A 55 -0.15 -2.62 -9.68
N TYR A 56 -0.49 -3.90 -9.88
CA TYR A 56 -1.83 -4.43 -9.61
C TYR A 56 -1.87 -5.13 -8.25
N TRP A 57 -2.45 -4.44 -7.27
CA TRP A 57 -2.55 -4.87 -5.87
C TRP A 57 -3.89 -5.53 -5.58
N ARG A 58 -3.87 -6.70 -4.97
CA ARG A 58 -5.05 -7.38 -4.43
C ARG A 58 -5.09 -7.18 -2.93
N LEU A 59 -6.26 -6.75 -2.45
CA LEU A 59 -6.55 -6.57 -1.03
C LEU A 59 -7.45 -7.72 -0.55
N THR A 60 -6.95 -8.51 0.40
CA THR A 60 -7.70 -9.63 0.98
C THR A 60 -7.98 -9.34 2.46
N PRO A 61 -9.24 -9.42 2.93
CA PRO A 61 -9.56 -9.25 4.35
C PRO A 61 -8.79 -10.23 5.23
N ALA A 62 -8.40 -9.76 6.41
CA ALA A 62 -7.86 -10.55 7.51
C ALA A 62 -8.63 -10.22 8.80
N ASP A 63 -8.35 -10.97 9.87
CA ASP A 63 -9.04 -10.80 11.15
C ASP A 63 -8.87 -9.38 11.72
N GLY A 64 -9.88 -8.92 12.47
CA GLY A 64 -9.81 -7.64 13.18
C GLY A 64 -9.85 -6.40 12.28
N GLY A 65 -10.41 -6.51 11.07
CA GLY A 65 -10.52 -5.40 10.12
C GLY A 65 -9.19 -5.03 9.45
N MET A 66 -8.23 -5.96 9.46
CA MET A 66 -6.95 -5.83 8.77
C MET A 66 -7.04 -6.38 7.35
N TRP A 67 -6.01 -6.11 6.56
CA TRP A 67 -5.90 -6.51 5.17
C TRP A 67 -4.53 -7.11 4.90
N ARG A 68 -4.47 -8.09 4.01
CA ARG A 68 -3.24 -8.53 3.35
C ARG A 68 -3.20 -7.92 1.95
N LEU A 69 -2.05 -7.35 1.61
CA LEU A 69 -1.79 -6.80 0.29
C LEU A 69 -0.87 -7.76 -0.45
N THR A 70 -1.31 -8.19 -1.63
CA THR A 70 -0.54 -9.03 -2.55
C THR A 70 -0.54 -8.36 -3.93
N THR A 71 0.26 -8.85 -4.87
CA THR A 71 0.28 -8.30 -6.24
C THR A 71 -0.01 -9.36 -7.28
N MET A 72 -0.47 -8.95 -8.46
CA MET A 72 -0.58 -9.86 -9.61
C MET A 72 0.78 -10.47 -9.98
N PHE A 73 1.88 -9.74 -9.78
CA PHE A 73 3.24 -10.18 -10.11
C PHE A 73 3.69 -11.45 -9.38
N ARG A 74 3.62 -11.45 -8.05
CA ARG A 74 4.07 -12.59 -7.23
C ARG A 74 2.92 -13.49 -6.76
N GLY A 75 1.68 -13.09 -7.03
CA GLY A 75 0.48 -13.84 -6.69
C GLY A 75 0.12 -13.79 -5.21
N ALA A 76 -0.89 -14.58 -4.85
CA ALA A 76 -1.53 -14.54 -3.53
C ALA A 76 -0.66 -15.05 -2.37
N ASN A 77 0.49 -15.67 -2.65
CA ASN A 77 1.37 -16.26 -1.65
C ASN A 77 2.50 -15.33 -1.19
N MET A 78 2.60 -14.13 -1.77
CA MET A 78 3.63 -13.14 -1.45
C MET A 78 2.97 -11.85 -0.97
N CYS A 79 3.09 -11.58 0.32
CA CYS A 79 2.42 -10.49 1.02
C CYS A 79 3.36 -9.31 1.22
N LEU A 80 2.80 -8.10 1.19
CA LEU A 80 3.49 -6.87 1.56
C LEU A 80 3.77 -6.88 3.07
N ASP A 81 5.05 -6.92 3.43
CA ASP A 81 5.56 -6.90 4.79
C ASP A 81 6.48 -5.70 4.98
N ILE A 82 6.91 -5.48 6.23
CA ILE A 82 7.82 -4.41 6.62
C ILE A 82 9.14 -4.99 7.10
N TYR A 83 10.26 -4.48 6.57
CA TYR A 83 11.57 -4.78 7.13
C TYR A 83 11.65 -4.38 8.61
N ASN A 84 12.02 -5.34 9.46
CA ASN A 84 12.25 -5.13 10.88
C ASN A 84 13.76 -5.08 11.19
N GLY A 85 14.32 -3.87 11.15
CA GLY A 85 15.74 -3.61 11.40
C GLY A 85 16.61 -3.47 10.14
N GLY A 86 17.89 -3.20 10.35
CA GLY A 86 18.88 -2.99 9.30
C GLY A 86 18.67 -1.68 8.51
N PRO A 87 19.43 -1.48 7.42
CA PRO A 87 19.41 -0.24 6.64
C PRO A 87 18.07 0.11 5.99
N ARG A 88 17.19 -0.89 5.79
CA ARG A 88 15.86 -0.74 5.17
C ARG A 88 14.72 -0.82 6.20
N ASN A 89 15.02 -0.68 7.49
CA ASN A 89 14.00 -0.73 8.54
C ASN A 89 12.81 0.19 8.17
N ASN A 90 11.59 -0.31 8.38
CA ASN A 90 10.33 0.35 8.03
C ASN A 90 10.01 0.48 6.52
N GLN A 91 10.87 0.02 5.61
CA GLN A 91 10.52 -0.08 4.19
C GLN A 91 9.73 -1.36 3.90
N PRO A 92 8.72 -1.31 3.03
CA PRO A 92 7.94 -2.48 2.66
C PRO A 92 8.57 -3.30 1.53
N HIS A 93 8.39 -4.62 1.60
CA HIS A 93 8.82 -5.59 0.60
C HIS A 93 7.81 -6.75 0.49
N LEU A 94 7.84 -7.52 -0.60
CA LEU A 94 7.10 -8.77 -0.70
C LEU A 94 7.88 -9.95 -0.13
N THR A 95 7.23 -10.74 0.73
CA THR A 95 7.77 -11.96 1.35
C THR A 95 6.67 -13.03 1.43
N PRO A 96 6.97 -14.33 1.62
CA PRO A 96 5.93 -15.33 1.78
C PRO A 96 4.89 -14.94 2.83
N CYS A 97 3.62 -15.09 2.47
CA CYS A 97 2.52 -14.80 3.37
C CYS A 97 2.59 -15.72 4.60
N ALA A 98 2.47 -15.13 5.77
CA ALA A 98 2.49 -15.80 7.06
C ALA A 98 1.64 -15.03 8.08
N ASN A 99 1.73 -15.41 9.36
CA ASN A 99 1.07 -14.69 10.44
C ASN A 99 2.02 -13.66 11.08
N PHE A 100 2.57 -12.77 10.26
CA PHE A 100 3.41 -11.66 10.73
C PHE A 100 2.60 -10.37 10.80
N THR A 101 2.74 -9.64 11.91
CA THR A 101 2.01 -8.38 12.13
C THR A 101 2.44 -7.27 11.16
N GLY A 102 3.60 -7.40 10.51
CA GLY A 102 4.04 -6.49 9.45
C GLY A 102 3.29 -6.70 8.12
N GLN A 103 2.65 -7.86 7.95
CA GLN A 103 1.82 -8.20 6.78
C GLN A 103 0.34 -7.86 6.95
N LEU A 104 -0.04 -7.39 8.13
CA LEU A 104 -1.42 -7.06 8.46
C LEU A 104 -1.59 -5.54 8.44
N TRP A 105 -2.22 -5.06 7.37
CA TRP A 105 -2.38 -3.64 7.07
C TRP A 105 -3.75 -3.13 7.51
N ARG A 106 -3.76 -1.98 8.16
CA ARG A 106 -4.96 -1.20 8.45
C ARG A 106 -5.11 -0.12 7.39
N ILE A 107 -6.34 0.03 6.91
CA ILE A 107 -6.74 1.04 5.93
C ILE A 107 -7.72 1.98 6.63
N THR A 108 -7.28 3.20 6.92
CA THR A 108 -8.07 4.18 7.68
C THR A 108 -8.46 5.34 6.77
N PRO A 109 -9.75 5.73 6.68
CA PRO A 109 -10.15 6.91 5.92
C PRO A 109 -9.41 8.17 6.38
N ALA A 110 -8.97 8.99 5.43
CA ALA A 110 -8.24 10.23 5.68
C ALA A 110 -8.95 11.50 5.16
N GLY A 111 -10.13 11.35 4.54
CA GLY A 111 -10.89 12.45 3.91
C GLY A 111 -10.62 12.54 2.41
N ASP A 112 -11.50 13.25 1.69
CA ASP A 112 -11.33 13.62 0.27
C ASP A 112 -10.96 12.49 -0.70
N GLY A 113 -11.44 11.28 -0.43
CA GLY A 113 -11.14 10.11 -1.27
C GLY A 113 -9.79 9.43 -0.99
N TYR A 114 -9.11 9.83 0.09
CA TYR A 114 -7.85 9.23 0.53
C TYR A 114 -8.00 8.35 1.77
N VAL A 115 -7.02 7.46 1.93
CA VAL A 115 -6.81 6.59 3.09
C VAL A 115 -5.37 6.73 3.58
N ARG A 116 -5.14 6.31 4.82
CA ARG A 116 -3.81 6.03 5.37
C ARG A 116 -3.64 4.53 5.54
N LEU A 117 -2.43 4.07 5.25
CA LEU A 117 -2.01 2.69 5.41
C LEU A 117 -1.06 2.60 6.60
N SER A 118 -1.35 1.74 7.57
CA SER A 118 -0.46 1.41 8.68
C SER A 118 -0.41 -0.10 8.86
N THR A 119 0.54 -0.62 9.63
CA THR A 119 0.60 -2.07 9.94
C THR A 119 0.24 -2.34 11.38
N GLN A 120 -0.22 -3.55 11.68
CA GLN A 120 -0.39 -3.99 13.07
C GLN A 120 0.94 -3.97 13.83
N PHE A 121 2.05 -4.24 13.13
CA PHE A 121 3.40 -4.26 13.71
C PHE A 121 3.84 -2.92 14.30
N ARG A 122 3.75 -1.83 13.51
CA ARG A 122 4.18 -0.49 13.95
C ARG A 122 3.06 0.31 14.62
N GLY A 123 1.82 -0.14 14.47
CA GLY A 123 0.65 0.50 15.06
C GLY A 123 0.10 1.65 14.22
N PRO A 124 -1.02 2.23 14.66
CA PRO A 124 -1.79 3.21 13.89
C PRO A 124 -1.10 4.57 13.73
N ASP A 125 -0.09 4.88 14.54
CA ASP A 125 0.64 6.15 14.49
C ASP A 125 1.80 6.15 13.48
N GLN A 126 2.01 5.03 12.77
CA GLN A 126 3.04 4.85 11.75
C GLN A 126 2.38 4.61 10.39
N CYS A 127 2.39 5.64 9.55
CA CYS A 127 1.75 5.69 8.25
C CYS A 127 2.76 5.41 7.13
N LEU A 128 2.31 4.73 6.08
CA LEU A 128 3.06 4.56 4.85
C LEU A 128 3.21 5.90 4.15
N ASP A 129 4.45 6.34 4.01
CA ASP A 129 4.87 7.57 3.35
C ASP A 129 5.87 7.26 2.24
N ILE A 130 6.26 8.26 1.49
CA ILE A 130 7.23 8.18 0.39
C ILE A 130 8.43 9.06 0.73
N PHE A 131 9.63 8.51 0.58
CA PHE A 131 10.84 9.33 0.60
C PHE A 131 10.81 10.34 -0.55
N ASN A 132 11.00 11.62 -0.22
CA ASN A 132 11.03 12.73 -1.16
C ASN A 132 12.47 13.27 -1.28
N GLY A 133 13.24 12.65 -2.17
CA GLY A 133 14.64 12.95 -2.43
C GLY A 133 15.63 11.96 -1.80
N GLY A 134 16.91 12.15 -2.15
CA GLY A 134 18.02 11.31 -1.70
C GLY A 134 18.09 9.95 -2.42
N PRO A 135 18.96 9.03 -1.94
CA PRO A 135 19.17 7.73 -2.59
C PRO A 135 17.94 6.81 -2.63
N GLU A 136 16.96 7.06 -1.77
CA GLU A 136 15.73 6.27 -1.63
C GLU A 136 14.51 7.01 -2.20
N ASP A 137 14.70 8.04 -3.01
CA ASP A 137 13.60 8.82 -3.60
C ASP A 137 12.54 7.92 -4.26
N ASN A 138 11.27 8.23 -4.02
CA ASN A 138 10.10 7.44 -4.45
C ASN A 138 9.96 6.07 -3.79
N MET A 139 10.80 5.69 -2.83
CA MET A 139 10.62 4.47 -2.08
C MET A 139 9.71 4.70 -0.86
N PRO A 140 8.77 3.78 -0.59
CA PRO A 140 7.89 3.90 0.55
C PRO A 140 8.58 3.51 1.87
N HIS A 141 8.11 4.07 2.98
CA HIS A 141 8.51 3.69 4.33
C HIS A 141 7.41 4.01 5.35
N LEU A 142 7.39 3.30 6.47
CA LEU A 142 6.56 3.70 7.62
C LEU A 142 7.26 4.79 8.43
N THR A 143 6.55 5.89 8.66
CA THR A 143 6.97 6.99 9.52
C THR A 143 5.79 7.54 10.31
N ARG A 144 6.04 8.43 11.25
CA ARG A 144 4.98 9.03 12.07
C ARG A 144 3.91 9.66 11.17
N CYS A 145 2.66 9.31 11.43
CA CYS A 145 1.53 9.91 10.75
C CYS A 145 1.51 11.44 10.95
N ALA A 146 1.37 12.17 9.85
CA ALA A 146 1.35 13.62 9.78
C ALA A 146 0.56 14.07 8.53
N ASN A 147 0.58 15.36 8.24
CA ASN A 147 -0.10 15.93 7.06
C ASN A 147 0.87 16.03 5.87
N PHE A 148 1.38 14.89 5.41
CA PHE A 148 2.25 14.81 4.23
C PHE A 148 1.52 14.17 3.05
N SER A 149 1.65 14.74 1.86
CA SER A 149 1.00 14.24 0.64
C SER A 149 1.43 12.82 0.26
N GLY A 150 2.61 12.36 0.71
CA GLY A 150 3.06 10.98 0.55
C GLY A 150 2.32 9.96 1.43
N GLN A 151 1.61 10.42 2.47
CA GLN A 151 0.86 9.57 3.41
C GLN A 151 -0.62 9.39 3.06
N PHE A 152 -1.12 10.14 2.09
CA PHE A 152 -2.50 10.06 1.63
C PHE A 152 -2.55 9.21 0.37
N TRP A 153 -3.14 8.03 0.51
CA TRP A 153 -3.22 7.02 -0.54
C TRP A 153 -4.63 6.94 -1.11
N GLN A 154 -4.74 6.79 -2.42
CA GLN A 154 -5.96 6.43 -3.10
C GLN A 154 -5.88 4.96 -3.53
N LEU A 155 -6.95 4.21 -3.26
CA LEU A 155 -7.13 2.86 -3.76
C LEU A 155 -7.99 2.95 -5.02
N GLU A 156 -7.37 2.94 -6.18
CA GLU A 156 -8.06 3.06 -7.46
C GLU A 156 -8.36 1.65 -8.03
N PRO A 157 -9.63 1.23 -8.12
CA PRO A 157 -9.97 -0.07 -8.69
C PRO A 157 -9.65 -0.09 -10.19
N THR A 158 -9.01 -1.16 -10.65
CA THR A 158 -8.67 -1.37 -12.06
C THR A 158 -9.70 -2.23 -12.77
N ASP A 159 -9.65 -2.28 -14.10
CA ASP A 159 -10.43 -3.20 -14.92
C ASP A 159 -10.00 -4.68 -14.82
N ARG A 160 -8.91 -4.98 -14.09
CA ARG A 160 -8.41 -6.35 -13.88
C ARG A 160 -9.09 -7.02 -12.69
N TRP A 161 -9.64 -8.20 -12.94
CA TRP A 161 -10.29 -9.04 -11.95
C TRP A 161 -9.31 -10.05 -11.32
N VAL A 162 -9.55 -10.39 -10.07
CA VAL A 162 -8.91 -11.49 -9.36
C VAL A 162 -9.64 -12.77 -9.78
N ASN A 163 -8.96 -13.62 -10.55
CA ASN A 163 -9.48 -14.94 -10.92
C ASN A 163 -9.27 -15.98 -9.81
#